data_AF-A0AAV5JUN9-F1
#
_entry.id   AF-A0AAV5JUN9-F1
#
_cell.length_a   1.000
_cell.length_b   1.000
_cell.length_c   1.000
_cell.angle_alpha   90.00
_cell.angle_beta   90.00
_cell.angle_gamma   90.00
#
_symmetry.space_group_name_H-M   'P 1'
#
loop_
_entity.id
_entity.type
_entity.pdbx_description
1 polymer ?
#
loop_
_entity_poly.entity_id
_entity_poly.type
_entity_poly.pdbx_seq_one_letter_code
_entity_poly.pdbx_strand_id
1 'polypeptide(L)' 'MSGSCALNLCGIACGRLDLFYSLGYGGPWDVAASIVIVKEAGGLVYDPSGKNFDITSPRIAASNPFLKDAFVEALELSD' A
#
# COMPACT_ATOMS: atom_id res chain seq x y z
N MET A 1 7.91 6.28 9.57
CA MET A 1 8.05 4.93 8.97
C MET A 1 8.53 3.98 10.06
N SER A 2 7.83 2.86 10.29
CA SER A 2 8.10 1.95 11.42
C SER A 2 9.10 0.82 11.13
N GLY A 3 9.65 0.75 9.91
CA GLY A 3 10.49 -0.37 9.45
C GLY A 3 9.74 -1.68 9.16
N SER A 4 8.41 -1.72 9.37
CA SER A 4 7.56 -2.88 9.10
C SER A 4 6.47 -2.54 8.07
N CYS A 5 6.43 -3.28 6.96
CA CYS A 5 5.37 -3.13 5.95
C CYS A 5 3.99 -3.42 6.55
N ALA A 6 3.83 -4.56 7.22
CA ALA A 6 2.59 -4.95 7.87
C ALA A 6 2.06 -3.87 8.82
N LEU A 7 2.94 -3.29 9.66
CA LEU A 7 2.53 -2.29 10.65
C LEU A 7 2.11 -0.97 9.99
N ASN A 8 2.81 -0.52 8.94
CA ASN A 8 2.41 0.68 8.21
C ASN A 8 1.07 0.48 7.48
N LEU A 9 0.83 -0.69 6.91
CA LEU A 9 -0.45 -1.04 6.28
C LEU A 9 -1.60 -1.05 7.30
N CYS A 10 -1.41 -1.65 8.48
CA CYS A 10 -2.39 -1.54 9.57
C CYS A 10 -2.56 -0.08 10.06
N GLY A 11 -1.52 0.76 9.93
CA GLY A 11 -1.61 2.20 10.14
C GLY A 11 -2.62 2.88 9.22
N ILE A 12 -2.70 2.46 7.95
CA ILE A 12 -3.73 2.92 7.00
C ILE A 12 -5.12 2.49 7.48
N ALA A 13 -5.28 1.20 7.80
CA ALA A 13 -6.58 0.65 8.21
C ALA A 13 -7.16 1.33 9.46
N CYS A 14 -6.31 1.72 10.41
CA CYS A 14 -6.73 2.43 11.62
C CYS A 14 -6.75 3.96 11.48
N GLY A 15 -6.60 4.51 10.26
CA GLY A 15 -6.62 5.95 10.00
C GLY A 15 -5.46 6.74 10.61
N ARG A 16 -4.35 6.08 10.94
CA ARG A 16 -3.12 6.73 11.47
C ARG A 16 -2.19 7.19 10.36
N LEU A 17 -2.27 6.55 9.20
CA LEU A 17 -1.56 6.91 7.99
C LEU A 17 -2.58 7.05 6.87
N ASP A 18 -2.36 7.98 5.95
CA ASP A 18 -3.20 8.15 4.78
C ASP A 18 -2.68 7.40 3.55
N LEU A 19 -1.35 7.21 3.49
CA LEU A 19 -0.67 6.53 2.39
C LEU A 19 0.62 5.84 2.87
N PHE A 20 0.87 4.65 2.33
CA PHE A 20 2.13 3.93 2.47
C PHE A 20 2.45 3.18 1.17
N TYR A 21 3.70 3.22 0.74
CA TYR A 21 4.19 2.35 -0.33
C TYR A 21 5.57 1.79 0.04
N SER A 22 5.88 0.62 -0.51
CA SER A 22 7.17 -0.04 -0.32
C SER A 22 7.61 -0.72 -1.60
N LEU A 23 8.91 -0.62 -1.88
CA LEU A 23 9.60 -1.32 -2.95
C LEU A 23 10.62 -2.28 -2.29
N GLY A 24 10.60 -3.55 -2.67
CA GLY A 24 11.53 -4.57 -2.17
C GLY A 24 11.24 -5.11 -0.77
N TYR A 25 9.97 -5.41 -0.43
CA TYR A 25 9.67 -6.14 0.81
C TYR A 25 10.04 -7.63 0.69
N GLY A 26 10.25 -8.31 1.83
CA GLY A 26 10.91 -9.62 1.90
C GLY A 26 10.12 -10.77 1.28
N GLY A 27 8.79 -10.69 1.28
CA GLY A 27 7.93 -11.64 0.57
C GLY A 27 6.43 -11.43 0.81
N PRO A 28 5.57 -12.24 0.16
CA PRO A 28 4.11 -12.09 0.25
C PRO A 28 3.57 -12.14 1.70
N TRP A 29 4.25 -12.88 2.58
CA TRP A 29 3.89 -12.99 4.00
C TRP A 29 3.99 -11.66 4.76
N ASP A 30 4.82 -10.70 4.31
CA ASP A 30 4.98 -9.40 4.96
C ASP A 30 3.75 -8.50 4.79
N VAL A 31 2.88 -8.81 3.82
CA VAL A 31 1.76 -7.95 3.43
C VAL A 31 0.42 -8.67 3.39
N ALA A 32 0.40 -9.99 3.20
CA ALA A 32 -0.82 -10.77 2.97
C ALA A 32 -1.92 -10.51 4.01
N ALA A 33 -1.58 -10.58 5.30
CA ALA A 33 -2.55 -10.36 6.37
C ALA A 33 -3.05 -8.91 6.40
N SER A 34 -2.14 -7.94 6.30
CA SER A 34 -2.48 -6.52 6.34
C SER A 34 -3.30 -6.05 5.13
N ILE A 35 -3.15 -6.68 3.96
CA ILE A 35 -3.96 -6.37 2.77
C ILE A 35 -5.44 -6.63 3.04
N VAL A 36 -5.76 -7.76 3.68
CA VAL A 36 -7.14 -8.08 4.06
C VAL A 36 -7.66 -7.01 5.02
N ILE A 37 -6.88 -6.68 6.05
CA ILE A 37 -7.24 -5.66 7.05
C ILE A 37 -7.51 -4.29 6.39
N VAL A 38 -6.63 -3.84 5.49
CA VAL A 38 -6.80 -2.57 4.77
C VAL A 38 -8.07 -2.57 3.94
N LYS A 39 -8.33 -3.65 3.19
CA LYS A 39 -9.53 -3.77 2.35
C LYS A 39 -10.81 -3.77 3.18
N GLU A 40 -10.86 -4.50 4.28
CA GLU A 40 -12.02 -4.52 5.20
C GLU A 40 -12.27 -3.16 5.88
N ALA A 41 -11.20 -2.39 6.11
CA ALA A 41 -11.30 -1.02 6.60
C ALA A 41 -11.75 -0.02 5.51
N GLY A 42 -12.00 -0.47 4.28
CA GLY A 42 -12.38 0.38 3.14
C GLY A 42 -11.20 1.09 2.46
N GLY A 43 -9.96 0.72 2.80
CA GLY A 43 -8.76 1.23 2.15
C GLY A 43 -8.49 0.54 0.80
N LEU A 44 -7.62 1.16 0.00
CA LEU A 44 -7.22 0.66 -1.31
C LEU A 44 -5.81 0.04 -1.23
N VAL A 45 -5.60 -1.04 -1.97
CA VAL A 45 -4.29 -1.69 -2.16
C VAL A 45 -4.05 -1.86 -3.65
N TYR A 46 -2.90 -1.41 -4.14
CA TYR A 46 -2.56 -1.35 -5.56
C TYR A 46 -1.03 -1.43 -5.77
N ASP A 47 -0.60 -1.70 -7.00
CA ASP A 47 0.82 -1.56 -7.35
C ASP A 47 1.15 -0.06 -7.48
N PRO A 48 2.33 0.41 -7.04
CA PRO A 48 2.71 1.82 -7.16
C PRO A 48 2.60 2.41 -8.58
N SER A 49 2.68 1.58 -9.63
CA SER A 49 2.44 1.96 -11.03
C SER A 49 0.96 2.15 -11.42
N GLY A 50 0.04 2.16 -10.45
CA GLY A 50 -1.40 2.30 -10.66
C GLY A 50 -2.12 1.01 -11.06
N LYS A 51 -1.40 -0.07 -11.34
CA LYS A 51 -1.96 -1.38 -11.71
C LYS A 51 -2.58 -2.10 -10.51
N ASN A 52 -3.31 -3.17 -10.79
CA ASN A 52 -3.79 -4.08 -9.76
C ASN A 52 -2.61 -4.68 -8.99
N PHE A 53 -2.77 -4.78 -7.68
CA PHE A 53 -1.77 -5.41 -6.82
C PHE A 53 -1.62 -6.90 -7.14
N ASP A 54 -0.38 -7.35 -7.27
CA ASP A 54 0.00 -8.75 -7.36
C ASP A 54 0.77 -9.13 -6.10
N ILE A 55 0.28 -10.15 -5.38
CA ILE A 55 0.88 -10.60 -4.12
C ILE A 55 2.31 -11.13 -4.28
N THR A 56 2.68 -11.56 -5.49
CA THR A 56 4.01 -12.05 -5.82
C THR A 56 4.99 -10.93 -6.21
N SER A 57 4.48 -9.72 -6.49
CA SER A 57 5.30 -8.55 -6.76
C SER A 57 5.97 -8.08 -5.47
N PRO A 58 7.26 -7.72 -5.47
CA PRO A 58 7.92 -7.14 -4.31
C PRO A 58 7.60 -5.64 -4.16
N ARG A 59 6.41 -5.19 -4.59
CA ARG A 59 6.00 -3.78 -4.56
C ARG A 59 4.54 -3.67 -4.15
N ILE A 60 4.25 -2.70 -3.30
CA ILE A 60 2.90 -2.46 -2.80
C ILE A 60 2.71 -0.97 -2.51
N ALA A 61 1.52 -0.46 -2.77
CA ALA A 61 1.01 0.78 -2.24
C ALA A 61 -0.36 0.54 -1.61
N ALA A 62 -0.66 1.27 -0.54
CA ALA A 62 -1.97 1.32 0.06
C ALA A 62 -2.28 2.73 0.56
N SER A 63 -3.55 3.11 0.49
CA SER A 63 -4.01 4.42 0.91
C SER A 63 -5.48 4.42 1.28
N ASN A 64 -5.94 5.54 1.85
CA ASN A 64 -7.36 5.83 1.91
C ASN A 64 -7.95 5.98 0.47
N PRO A 65 -9.28 5.89 0.28
CA PRO A 65 -9.89 5.96 -1.06
C PRO A 65 -9.64 7.26 -1.85
N PHE A 66 -9.19 8.32 -1.19
CA PHE A 66 -9.06 9.66 -1.78
C PHE A 66 -7.67 9.93 -2.38
N LEU A 67 -6.65 9.17 -1.97
CA LEU A 67 -5.26 9.48 -2.33
C LEU A 67 -4.66 8.58 -3.41
N LYS A 68 -5.33 7.50 -3.81
CA LYS A 68 -4.78 6.56 -4.80
C LYS A 68 -4.36 7.26 -6.09
N ASP A 69 -5.27 7.99 -6.72
CA ASP A 69 -5.05 8.53 -8.06
C ASP A 69 -4.00 9.64 -8.05
N ALA A 70 -4.10 10.55 -7.08
CA ALA A 70 -3.12 11.62 -6.88
C ALA A 70 -1.70 11.09 -6.61
N PHE A 71 -1.59 9.97 -5.89
CA PHE A 71 -0.29 9.34 -5.64
C PHE A 71 0.31 8.70 -6.88
N VAL A 72 -0.50 7.99 -7.67
CA VAL A 72 -0.03 7.36 -8.91
C VAL A 72 0.44 8.44 -9.91
N GLU A 73 -0.36 9.50 -10.08
CA GLU A 73 0.01 10.64 -10.93
C GLU A 73 1.32 11.30 -10.47
N ALA A 74 1.49 11.50 -9.15
CA ALA A 74 2.72 12.09 -8.61
C ALA A 74 3.96 11.22 -8.85
N LEU A 75 3.81 9.89 -8.86
CA LEU A 75 4.91 8.98 -9.21
C LEU A 75 5.24 9.02 -10.70
N GLU A 76 4.23 9.04 -11.57
CA GLU A 76 4.43 9.13 -13.03
C GLU A 76 5.15 10.42 -13.46
N LEU A 77 4.91 11.53 -12.75
CA LEU A 77 5.61 12.80 -12.98
C LEU A 77 7.04 12.84 -12.44
N SER A 78 7.41 11.89 -11.58
CA SER A 78 8.73 11.81 -10.95
C SER A 78 9.73 10.96 -11.72
N ASP A 79 9.26 10.19 -12.71
CA ASP A 79 10.09 9.42 -13.66
C ASP A 79 10.51 10.28 -14.87
#